data_AF-A0A7J6TP73-F1
#
_entry.id   AF-A0A7J6TP73-F1
#
_cell.length_a   1.000
_cell.length_b   1.000
_cell.length_c   1.000
_cell.angle_alpha   90.00
_cell.angle_beta   90.00
_cell.angle_gamma   90.00
#
_symmetry.space_group_name_H-M   'P 1'
#
loop_
_entity.id
_entity.type
_entity.pdbx_description
1 polymer ?
#
loop_
_entity_poly.entity_id
_entity_poly.type
_entity_poly.pdbx_seq_one_letter_code
_entity_poly.pdbx_strand_id
1 'polypeptide(L)'
;MVRPVRDLKTGNEELVGPMEQVFLKIAATREDLEASKNKSDIPENIPIKYTHIELSPISMLSVIAGLTPFSNHNQSPRNMYQCQMLKQTMAIPYLNHPYRTDNKVYKITYPQFPMVRTTVLSEANFDVKPAGTNAIVAVIAHSGFDMEDALIISKGSYDRGFKHGSVYKTKVINCPPKGTVGSRLTQFRADNHSVKGEKVVKDLDYDGIP
;
A
#
# COMPACT_ATOMS: atom_id res chain seq x y z
N MET A 1 -5.46 -9.66 21.92
CA MET A 1 -4.91 -10.08 20.61
C MET A 1 -5.09 -11.58 20.52
N VAL A 2 -5.69 -12.08 19.44
CA VAL A 2 -5.92 -13.51 19.22
C VAL A 2 -5.60 -13.83 17.77
N ARG A 3 -5.16 -15.04 17.48
CA ARG A 3 -4.89 -15.51 16.12
C ARG A 3 -5.40 -16.93 15.92
N PRO A 4 -5.89 -17.29 14.72
CA PRO A 4 -6.35 -18.65 14.44
C PRO A 4 -5.18 -19.60 14.20
N VAL A 5 -5.28 -20.80 14.77
CA VAL A 5 -4.41 -21.95 14.51
C VAL A 5 -5.27 -23.21 14.41
N ARG A 6 -4.74 -24.26 13.80
CA ARG A 6 -5.49 -25.51 13.65
C ARG A 6 -5.04 -26.54 14.67
N ASP A 7 -5.99 -27.08 15.45
CA ASP A 7 -5.73 -28.19 16.36
C ASP A 7 -5.57 -29.50 15.58
N LEU A 8 -4.55 -30.29 15.92
CA LEU A 8 -4.26 -31.57 15.28
C LEU A 8 -5.17 -32.70 15.79
N LYS A 9 -5.73 -32.57 16.99
CA LYS A 9 -6.60 -33.62 17.57
C LYS A 9 -8.01 -33.55 17.02
N THR A 10 -8.62 -32.38 17.08
CA THR A 10 -10.00 -32.16 16.63
C THR A 10 -10.09 -31.77 15.16
N GLY A 11 -9.00 -31.24 14.59
CA GLY A 11 -8.98 -30.74 13.22
C GLY A 11 -9.63 -29.36 13.05
N ASN A 12 -10.16 -28.78 14.12
CA ASN A 12 -10.87 -27.49 14.16
C ASN A 12 -9.88 -26.32 14.24
N GLU A 13 -10.37 -25.12 13.89
CA GLU A 13 -9.64 -23.87 14.08
C GLU A 13 -9.91 -23.32 15.48
N GLU A 14 -8.84 -23.08 16.23
CA GLU A 14 -8.86 -22.51 17.57
C GLU A 14 -8.21 -21.13 17.57
N LEU A 15 -8.78 -20.19 18.33
CA LEU A 15 -8.24 -18.85 18.49
C LEU A 15 -7.32 -18.82 19.71
N VAL A 16 -6.03 -18.62 19.49
CA VAL A 16 -5.00 -18.63 20.52
C VAL A 16 -4.53 -17.22 20.84
N GLY A 17 -4.44 -16.90 22.13
CA GLY A 17 -3.87 -15.66 22.65
C GLY A 17 -2.35 -15.73 22.88
N PRO A 18 -1.66 -14.58 23.02
CA PRO A 18 -0.22 -14.53 23.31
C PRO A 18 0.19 -15.26 24.60
N MET A 19 -0.65 -15.21 25.64
CA MET A 19 -0.36 -15.85 26.93
C MET A 19 -0.43 -17.38 26.84
N GLU A 20 -1.37 -17.89 26.03
CA GLU A 20 -1.52 -19.33 25.76
C GLU A 20 -0.41 -19.84 24.84
N GLN A 21 -0.02 -19.03 23.85
CA GLN A 21 1.01 -19.39 22.87
C GLN A 21 2.35 -19.75 23.51
N VAL A 22 2.70 -19.18 24.68
CA VAL A 22 3.94 -19.52 25.42
C VAL A 22 3.98 -21.00 25.83
N PHE A 23 2.82 -21.59 26.10
CA PHE A 23 2.70 -22.99 26.56
C PHE A 23 2.33 -23.96 25.43
N LEU A 24 2.01 -23.46 24.24
CA LEU A 24 1.58 -24.26 23.10
C LEU A 24 2.74 -24.56 22.15
N LYS A 25 2.76 -25.78 21.62
CA LYS A 25 3.72 -26.23 20.60
C LYS A 25 3.01 -26.24 19.25
N ILE A 26 3.27 -25.20 18.45
CA ILE A 26 2.60 -24.95 17.18
C ILE A 26 3.61 -25.17 16.05
N ALA A 27 3.31 -26.08 15.12
CA ALA A 27 4.14 -26.31 13.94
C ALA A 27 3.91 -25.21 12.90
N ALA A 28 4.96 -24.72 12.24
CA ALA A 28 4.83 -23.68 11.22
C ALA A 28 4.44 -24.25 9.85
N THR A 29 5.01 -25.41 9.50
CA THR A 29 4.74 -26.11 8.25
C THR A 29 4.39 -27.57 8.50
N ARG A 30 3.83 -28.23 7.47
CA ARG A 30 3.59 -29.67 7.51
C ARG A 30 4.90 -30.48 7.51
N GLU A 31 5.94 -29.93 6.88
CA GLU A 31 7.27 -30.53 6.86
C GLU A 31 7.84 -30.63 8.28
N ASP A 32 7.62 -29.61 9.13
CA ASP A 32 8.02 -29.65 10.54
C ASP A 32 7.30 -30.77 11.32
N LEU A 33 6.04 -31.06 10.98
CA LEU A 33 5.30 -32.19 11.59
C LEU A 33 5.86 -33.55 11.16
N GLU A 34 6.29 -33.67 9.92
CA GLU A 34 6.87 -34.91 9.38
C GLU A 34 8.29 -35.13 9.91
N ALA A 35 9.10 -34.06 9.98
CA ALA A 35 10.42 -34.07 10.59
C ALA A 35 10.36 -34.46 12.08
N SER A 36 9.32 -34.04 12.81
CA SER A 36 9.10 -34.46 14.21
C SER A 36 8.84 -35.96 14.36
N LYS A 37 8.25 -36.62 13.34
CA LYS A 37 8.03 -38.08 13.34
C LYS A 37 9.31 -38.84 12.99
N ASN A 38 10.11 -38.31 12.08
CA ASN A 38 11.36 -38.92 11.61
C ASN A 38 12.53 -38.51 12.52
N LYS A 39 12.82 -39.34 13.53
CA LYS A 39 13.87 -39.10 14.55
C LYS A 39 15.29 -38.83 14.01
N SER A 40 15.57 -39.04 12.73
CA SER A 40 16.93 -38.99 12.16
C SER A 40 17.42 -37.61 11.76
N ASP A 41 16.52 -36.65 11.50
CA ASP A 41 16.88 -35.41 10.78
C ASP A 41 16.79 -34.14 11.64
N ILE A 42 16.64 -34.27 12.97
CA ILE A 42 16.46 -33.13 13.87
C ILE A 42 17.85 -32.59 14.28
N PRO A 43 18.28 -31.40 13.81
CA PRO A 43 19.42 -30.71 14.40
C PRO A 43 18.97 -30.24 15.78
N GLU A 44 19.59 -30.75 16.84
CA GLU A 44 19.31 -30.44 18.26
C GLU A 44 17.99 -30.98 18.84
N ASN A 45 17.99 -32.29 19.09
CA ASN A 45 17.70 -32.90 20.40
C ASN A 45 16.55 -32.33 21.28
N ILE A 46 15.30 -32.30 20.79
CA ILE A 46 14.08 -32.74 21.52
C ILE A 46 13.04 -33.18 20.46
N PRO A 47 12.42 -34.37 20.55
CA PRO A 47 11.23 -34.69 19.76
C PRO A 47 10.06 -33.81 20.24
N ILE A 48 9.80 -32.72 19.52
CA ILE A 48 8.71 -31.79 19.83
C ILE A 48 7.42 -32.41 19.31
N LYS A 49 6.60 -32.97 20.20
CA LYS A 49 5.21 -33.32 19.89
C LYS A 49 4.41 -32.03 19.76
N TYR A 50 4.05 -31.67 18.53
CA TYR A 50 3.18 -30.53 18.24
C TYR A 50 1.74 -30.82 18.64
N THR A 51 1.05 -29.80 19.16
CA THR A 51 -0.38 -29.86 19.47
C THR A 51 -1.22 -29.19 18.39
N HIS A 52 -0.71 -28.12 17.80
CA HIS A 52 -1.37 -27.35 16.76
C HIS A 52 -0.45 -27.16 15.55
N ILE A 53 -1.02 -26.69 14.44
CA ILE A 53 -0.30 -26.25 13.24
C ILE A 53 -0.83 -24.88 12.80
N GLU A 54 0.05 -24.06 12.25
CA GLU A 54 -0.32 -22.81 11.57
C GLU A 54 -1.21 -23.08 10.36
N LEU A 55 -2.17 -22.20 10.10
CA LEU A 55 -2.98 -22.26 8.87
C LEU A 55 -2.10 -22.04 7.63
N SER A 56 -1.18 -21.08 7.73
CA SER A 56 -0.17 -20.77 6.73
C SER A 56 1.04 -20.13 7.42
N PRO A 57 2.28 -20.45 7.00
CA PRO A 57 3.47 -19.78 7.52
C PRO A 57 3.48 -18.27 7.20
N ILE A 58 2.66 -17.82 6.25
CA ILE A 58 2.53 -16.41 5.86
C ILE A 58 1.71 -15.61 6.89
N SER A 59 0.89 -16.28 7.71
CA SER A 59 -0.01 -15.64 8.68
C SER A 59 0.71 -14.84 9.78
N MET A 60 2.01 -15.07 9.98
CA MET A 60 2.85 -14.25 10.87
C MET A 60 3.21 -12.87 10.29
N LEU A 61 3.13 -12.71 8.97
CA LEU A 61 3.52 -11.48 8.27
C LEU A 61 2.37 -10.47 8.26
N SER A 62 2.73 -9.18 8.27
CA SER A 62 1.77 -8.12 7.97
C SER A 62 1.30 -8.21 6.52
N VAL A 63 0.13 -7.62 6.23
CA VAL A 63 -0.39 -7.52 4.85
C VAL A 63 0.67 -6.92 3.92
N ILE A 64 1.33 -5.83 4.34
CA ILE A 64 2.37 -5.15 3.54
C ILE A 64 3.59 -6.04 3.31
N ALA A 65 4.03 -6.77 4.34
CA ALA A 65 5.16 -7.70 4.20
C ALA A 65 4.82 -8.87 3.26
N GLY A 66 3.59 -9.37 3.31
CA GLY A 66 3.09 -10.43 2.43
C GLY A 66 2.92 -10.01 0.96
N LEU A 67 2.95 -8.71 0.65
CA LEU A 67 2.95 -8.21 -0.73
C LEU A 67 4.32 -8.31 -1.41
N THR A 68 5.41 -8.49 -0.64
CA THR A 68 6.76 -8.56 -1.21
C THR A 68 6.98 -9.95 -1.83
N PRO A 69 7.19 -10.07 -3.15
CA PRO A 69 7.41 -11.36 -3.80
C PRO A 69 8.74 -11.95 -3.32
N PHE A 70 8.76 -13.27 -3.08
CA PHE A 70 9.96 -14.02 -2.68
C PHE A 70 10.72 -13.40 -1.49
N SER A 71 10.00 -12.89 -0.50
CA SER A 71 10.60 -12.22 0.68
C SER A 71 11.60 -13.08 1.45
N ASN A 72 11.48 -14.40 1.38
CA ASN A 72 12.41 -15.37 1.96
C ASN A 72 13.80 -15.42 1.29
N HIS A 73 13.94 -14.90 0.07
CA HIS A 73 15.22 -14.85 -0.66
C HIS A 73 15.98 -13.54 -0.42
N ASN A 74 15.36 -12.59 0.28
CA ASN A 74 15.93 -11.29 0.57
C ASN A 74 16.49 -11.24 1.99
N GLN A 75 17.56 -10.48 2.19
CA GLN A 75 18.03 -10.14 3.53
C GLN A 75 16.93 -9.37 4.29
N SER A 76 16.74 -9.67 5.58
CA SER A 76 15.66 -9.09 6.39
C SER A 76 15.59 -7.54 6.36
N PRO A 77 16.69 -6.76 6.34
CA PRO A 77 16.59 -5.30 6.27
C PRO A 77 15.97 -4.80 4.96
N ARG A 78 16.14 -5.53 3.85
CA ARG A 78 15.55 -5.17 2.54
C ARG A 78 14.04 -5.33 2.54
N ASN A 79 13.52 -6.36 3.19
CA ASN A 79 12.08 -6.55 3.37
C ASN A 79 11.46 -5.44 4.21
N MET A 80 12.13 -5.02 5.30
CA MET A 80 11.67 -3.89 6.12
C MET A 80 11.64 -2.59 5.31
N TYR A 81 12.69 -2.34 4.53
CA TYR A 81 12.78 -1.17 3.67
C TYR A 81 11.65 -1.12 2.64
N GLN A 82 11.37 -2.24 1.97
CA GLN A 82 10.25 -2.34 1.02
C GLN A 82 8.91 -2.03 1.68
N CYS A 83 8.67 -2.50 2.91
CA CYS A 83 7.45 -2.18 3.64
C CYS A 83 7.29 -0.67 3.91
N GLN A 84 8.40 0.04 4.16
CA GLN A 84 8.39 1.50 4.33
C GLN A 84 8.12 2.20 2.99
N MET A 85 8.83 1.82 1.93
CA MET A 85 8.70 2.42 0.61
C MET A 85 7.31 2.22 0.00
N LEU A 86 6.71 1.04 0.20
CA LEU A 86 5.38 0.76 -0.33
C LEU A 86 4.32 1.69 0.25
N LYS A 87 4.45 2.11 1.52
CA LYS A 87 3.52 3.07 2.14
C LYS A 87 3.62 4.49 1.57
N GLN A 88 4.73 4.80 0.91
CA GLN A 88 5.01 6.12 0.34
C GLN A 88 4.80 6.17 -1.18
N THR A 89 4.58 5.01 -1.82
CA THR A 89 4.41 4.95 -3.27
C THR A 89 3.18 5.71 -3.75
N MET A 90 3.28 6.27 -4.96
CA MET A 90 2.12 6.82 -5.65
C MET A 90 1.31 5.67 -6.25
N ALA A 91 0.09 5.49 -5.77
CA ALA A 91 -0.84 4.45 -6.22
C ALA A 91 -2.16 5.08 -6.66
N ILE A 92 -3.16 4.24 -6.95
CA ILE A 92 -4.57 4.70 -6.95
C ILE A 92 -5.06 4.69 -5.49
N PRO A 93 -5.25 5.86 -4.85
CA PRO A 93 -5.67 5.88 -3.44
C PRO A 93 -7.12 5.43 -3.26
N TYR A 94 -7.99 5.84 -4.18
CA TYR A 94 -9.42 5.50 -4.18
C TYR A 94 -10.00 5.63 -5.59
N LEU A 95 -11.09 4.90 -5.84
CA LEU A 95 -11.77 4.90 -7.15
C LEU A 95 -12.76 6.06 -7.30
N ASN A 96 -13.37 6.51 -6.22
CA ASN A 96 -14.38 7.58 -6.20
C ASN A 96 -13.76 8.99 -6.17
N HIS A 97 -12.69 9.21 -6.95
CA HIS A 97 -11.90 10.43 -6.83
C HIS A 97 -12.63 11.75 -7.10
N PRO A 98 -13.53 11.85 -8.10
CA PRO A 98 -14.30 13.06 -8.33
C PRO A 98 -15.18 13.51 -7.15
N TYR A 99 -15.48 12.61 -6.21
CA TYR A 99 -16.39 12.87 -5.09
C TYR A 99 -15.67 13.13 -3.76
N ARG A 100 -14.33 13.25 -3.76
CA ARG A 100 -13.54 13.50 -2.55
C ARG A 100 -12.77 14.81 -2.65
N THR A 101 -12.73 15.53 -1.54
CA THR A 101 -12.04 16.82 -1.39
C THR A 101 -10.88 16.69 -0.41
N ASP A 102 -10.00 15.72 -0.63
CA ASP A 102 -8.81 15.54 0.21
C ASP A 102 -7.80 16.68 -0.03
N ASN A 103 -7.03 17.05 1.00
CA ASN A 103 -6.08 18.17 0.93
C ASN A 103 -5.00 17.95 -0.13
N LYS A 104 -4.36 16.78 -0.13
CA LYS A 104 -3.36 16.40 -1.14
C LYS A 104 -3.49 14.93 -1.50
N VAL A 105 -3.47 14.64 -2.80
CA VAL A 105 -3.62 13.29 -3.34
C VAL A 105 -2.54 13.07 -4.39
N TYR A 106 -1.84 11.95 -4.28
CA TYR A 106 -0.89 11.49 -5.28
C TYR A 106 -1.50 10.32 -6.04
N LYS A 107 -1.56 10.42 -7.37
CA LYS A 107 -2.19 9.42 -8.23
C LYS A 107 -1.29 9.11 -9.42
N ILE A 108 -1.07 7.82 -9.68
CA ILE A 108 -0.45 7.36 -10.93
C ILE A 108 -1.51 7.22 -12.04
N THR A 109 -1.16 7.60 -13.27
CA THR A 109 -2.13 7.62 -14.39
C THR A 109 -2.34 6.23 -14.98
N TYR A 110 -1.26 5.47 -15.18
CA TYR A 110 -1.29 4.15 -15.83
C TYR A 110 -0.70 3.05 -14.94
N PRO A 111 -1.38 2.66 -13.85
CA PRO A 111 -0.93 1.54 -13.04
C PRO A 111 -1.20 0.21 -13.75
N GLN A 112 -0.41 -0.80 -13.41
CA GLN A 112 -0.51 -2.14 -13.97
C GLN A 112 -0.53 -3.18 -12.85
N PHE A 113 -1.20 -4.30 -13.09
CA PHE A 113 -1.12 -5.45 -12.20
C PHE A 113 0.30 -6.03 -12.21
N PRO A 114 0.88 -6.38 -11.05
CA PRO A 114 2.19 -6.99 -11.02
C PRO A 114 2.14 -8.36 -11.71
N MET A 115 3.15 -8.66 -12.54
CA MET A 115 3.25 -9.97 -13.21
C MET A 115 3.50 -11.10 -12.21
N VAL A 116 4.34 -10.84 -11.19
CA VAL A 116 4.60 -11.78 -10.08
C VAL A 116 3.68 -11.42 -8.92
N ARG A 117 2.84 -12.37 -8.50
CA ARG A 117 1.78 -12.16 -7.52
C ARG A 117 1.95 -13.06 -6.31
N THR A 118 1.68 -12.54 -5.12
CA THR A 118 1.57 -13.32 -3.89
C THR A 118 0.09 -13.66 -3.63
N THR A 119 -0.17 -14.71 -2.85
CA THR A 119 -1.53 -15.08 -2.44
C THR A 119 -2.20 -13.95 -1.64
N VAL A 120 -1.43 -13.31 -0.76
CA VAL A 120 -1.87 -12.16 0.06
C VAL A 120 -2.34 -11.00 -0.81
N LEU A 121 -1.70 -10.74 -1.95
CA LEU A 121 -2.11 -9.66 -2.86
C LEU A 121 -3.52 -9.88 -3.42
N SER A 122 -3.83 -11.12 -3.79
CA SER A 122 -5.14 -11.52 -4.28
C SER A 122 -6.19 -11.51 -3.16
N GLU A 123 -5.87 -12.06 -1.99
CA GLU A 123 -6.78 -12.09 -0.83
C GLU A 123 -7.11 -10.68 -0.31
N ALA A 124 -6.13 -9.78 -0.30
CA ALA A 124 -6.29 -8.40 0.15
C ALA A 124 -6.91 -7.48 -0.93
N ASN A 125 -7.30 -8.00 -2.09
CA ASN A 125 -7.88 -7.26 -3.20
C ASN A 125 -7.02 -6.05 -3.67
N PHE A 126 -5.69 -6.17 -3.57
CA PHE A 126 -4.77 -5.13 -4.05
C PHE A 126 -4.73 -5.03 -5.57
N ASP A 127 -5.29 -6.02 -6.27
CA ASP A 127 -5.53 -5.98 -7.71
C ASP A 127 -6.32 -4.75 -8.13
N VAL A 128 -7.40 -4.45 -7.43
CA VAL A 128 -8.31 -3.35 -7.81
C VAL A 128 -7.62 -1.99 -7.74
N LYS A 129 -6.54 -1.88 -6.95
CA LYS A 129 -5.77 -0.65 -6.74
C LYS A 129 -4.27 -0.92 -6.89
N PRO A 130 -3.78 -1.12 -8.13
CA PRO A 130 -2.39 -1.40 -8.34
C PRO A 130 -1.52 -0.20 -7.92
N ALA A 131 -0.44 -0.49 -7.22
CA ALA A 131 0.45 0.50 -6.61
C ALA A 131 1.74 0.78 -7.41
N GLY A 132 1.78 0.34 -8.67
CA GLY A 132 2.97 0.46 -9.52
C GLY A 132 2.72 0.10 -10.98
N THR A 133 3.82 -0.06 -11.71
CA THR A 133 3.85 -0.39 -13.15
C THR A 133 4.89 -1.46 -13.41
N ASN A 134 4.64 -2.36 -14.37
CA ASN A 134 5.66 -3.29 -14.81
C ASN A 134 6.67 -2.55 -15.70
N ALA A 135 7.96 -2.85 -15.52
CA ALA A 135 9.04 -2.26 -16.29
C ALA A 135 9.98 -3.36 -16.77
N ILE A 136 10.54 -3.19 -17.96
CA ILE A 136 11.65 -4.02 -18.43
C ILE A 136 12.91 -3.48 -17.76
N VAL A 137 13.57 -4.31 -16.95
CA VAL A 137 14.78 -3.94 -16.22
C VAL A 137 15.96 -4.70 -16.83
N ALA A 138 17.03 -3.98 -17.16
CA ALA A 138 18.29 -4.55 -17.59
C ALA A 138 19.36 -4.28 -16.51
N VAL A 139 20.01 -5.34 -16.03
CA VAL A 139 21.13 -5.24 -15.08
C VAL A 139 22.43 -5.29 -15.89
N ILE A 140 22.95 -4.12 -16.24
CA ILE A 140 24.15 -3.96 -17.06
C ILE A 140 24.90 -2.70 -16.63
N ALA A 141 26.23 -2.76 -16.56
CA ALA A 141 27.07 -1.57 -16.43
C ALA A 141 27.39 -1.05 -17.84
N HIS A 142 26.78 0.07 -18.24
CA HIS A 142 26.95 0.59 -19.61
C HIS A 142 27.36 2.06 -19.67
N SER A 143 26.62 2.95 -19.01
CA SER A 143 26.76 4.40 -19.24
C SER A 143 27.68 5.10 -18.23
N GLY A 144 27.91 4.49 -17.06
CA GLY A 144 28.67 5.10 -15.96
C GLY A 144 27.88 6.15 -15.17
N PHE A 145 26.62 6.43 -15.52
CA PHE A 145 25.72 7.31 -14.76
C PHE A 145 24.82 6.52 -13.78
N ASP A 146 24.94 5.20 -13.79
CA ASP A 146 24.26 4.21 -12.96
C ASP A 146 25.12 3.74 -11.77
N MET A 147 26.02 4.62 -11.28
CA MET A 147 26.86 4.32 -10.12
C MET A 147 26.07 4.35 -8.80
N GLU A 148 26.50 3.53 -7.85
CA GLU A 148 25.86 3.37 -6.53
C GLU A 148 24.41 2.86 -6.65
N ASP A 149 23.43 3.65 -6.20
CA ASP A 149 22.00 3.35 -6.21
C ASP A 149 21.24 4.11 -7.31
N ALA A 150 21.96 4.69 -8.28
CA ALA A 150 21.36 5.44 -9.38
C ALA A 150 20.74 4.51 -10.44
N LEU A 151 19.59 4.94 -10.98
CA LEU A 151 18.86 4.22 -12.03
C LEU A 151 18.70 5.12 -13.25
N ILE A 152 18.86 4.55 -14.43
CA ILE A 152 18.65 5.25 -15.70
C ILE A 152 17.33 4.82 -16.32
N ILE A 153 16.54 5.80 -16.72
CA ILE A 153 15.23 5.60 -17.36
C ILE A 153 15.36 5.91 -18.86
N SER A 154 14.78 5.05 -19.70
CA SER A 154 14.71 5.32 -21.14
C SER A 154 13.85 6.55 -21.43
N LYS A 155 14.44 7.53 -22.12
CA LYS A 155 13.73 8.74 -22.57
C LYS A 155 12.51 8.39 -23.42
N GLY A 156 12.64 7.44 -24.34
CA GLY A 156 11.53 7.02 -25.19
C GLY A 156 10.36 6.38 -24.41
N SER A 157 10.63 5.77 -23.25
CA SER A 157 9.58 5.28 -22.35
C SER A 157 8.94 6.42 -21.55
N TYR A 158 9.75 7.37 -21.08
CA TYR A 158 9.28 8.57 -20.38
C TYR A 158 8.33 9.41 -21.26
N ASP A 159 8.71 9.68 -22.51
CA ASP A 159 7.90 10.48 -23.45
C ASP A 159 6.55 9.80 -23.77
N ARG A 160 6.45 8.47 -23.59
CA ARG A 160 5.22 7.68 -23.73
C ARG A 160 4.39 7.59 -22.43
N GLY A 161 4.79 8.29 -21.38
CA GLY A 161 4.03 8.36 -20.12
C GLY A 161 4.42 7.30 -19.08
N PHE A 162 5.62 6.71 -19.16
CA PHE A 162 6.10 5.79 -18.12
C PHE A 162 6.13 6.47 -16.74
N LYS A 163 5.43 5.88 -15.77
CA LYS A 163 5.29 6.37 -14.38
C LYS A 163 4.77 7.81 -14.27
N HIS A 164 3.97 8.27 -15.23
CA HIS A 164 3.32 9.58 -15.15
C HIS A 164 2.32 9.60 -13.98
N GLY A 165 2.40 10.65 -13.16
CA GLY A 165 1.54 10.84 -11.99
C GLY A 165 1.11 12.28 -11.84
N SER A 166 -0.02 12.47 -11.19
CA SER A 166 -0.63 13.78 -10.94
C SER A 166 -0.80 14.00 -9.44
N VAL A 167 -0.64 15.25 -9.02
CA VAL A 167 -0.86 15.69 -7.65
C VAL A 167 -2.07 16.60 -7.62
N TYR A 168 -3.11 16.20 -6.88
CA TYR A 168 -4.30 17.00 -6.67
C TYR A 168 -4.18 17.71 -5.33
N LYS A 169 -4.45 19.01 -5.31
CA LYS A 169 -4.45 19.81 -4.09
C LYS A 169 -5.76 20.57 -3.99
N THR A 170 -6.49 20.32 -2.90
CA THR A 170 -7.76 21.01 -2.63
C THR A 170 -7.51 22.15 -1.67
N LYS A 171 -8.01 23.35 -2.00
CA LYS A 171 -8.03 24.50 -1.09
C LYS A 171 -9.48 24.86 -0.78
N VAL A 172 -9.84 24.80 0.49
CA VAL A 172 -11.15 25.26 0.96
C VAL A 172 -11.03 26.74 1.29
N ILE A 173 -11.76 27.57 0.54
CA ILE A 173 -11.81 29.01 0.75
C ILE A 173 -13.12 29.31 1.47
N ASN A 174 -13.03 29.79 2.71
CA ASN A 174 -14.18 30.28 3.47
C ASN A 174 -13.99 31.78 3.70
N CYS A 175 -14.84 32.61 3.07
CA CYS A 175 -14.77 34.06 3.15
C CYS A 175 -16.05 34.62 3.79
N PRO A 176 -16.31 34.39 5.09
CA PRO A 176 -17.40 35.07 5.76
C PRO A 176 -17.06 36.56 5.90
N PRO A 177 -18.04 37.47 5.77
CA PRO A 177 -17.81 38.88 6.04
C PRO A 177 -17.40 39.09 7.50
N LYS A 178 -16.59 40.12 7.74
CA LYS A 178 -16.16 40.49 9.09
C LYS A 178 -17.39 40.82 9.95
N GLY A 179 -17.52 40.16 11.11
CA GLY A 179 -18.56 40.44 12.11
C GLY A 179 -19.77 39.49 12.11
N THR A 180 -19.83 38.49 11.23
CA THR A 180 -20.99 37.58 11.11
C THR A 180 -20.84 36.31 11.95
N VAL A 181 -20.67 36.44 13.26
CA VAL A 181 -20.77 35.30 14.20
C VAL A 181 -22.15 35.35 14.84
N GLY A 182 -23.08 34.50 14.40
CA GLY A 182 -24.39 34.31 15.04
C GLY A 182 -25.61 35.05 14.44
N SER A 183 -25.47 35.74 13.31
CA SER A 183 -26.61 36.35 12.57
C SER A 183 -27.07 35.43 11.42
N ARG A 184 -28.38 35.41 11.13
CA ARG A 184 -28.98 34.73 9.96
C ARG A 184 -28.24 35.18 8.70
N LEU A 185 -27.47 34.27 8.11
CA LEU A 185 -26.65 34.52 6.93
C LEU A 185 -27.52 34.97 5.75
N THR A 186 -27.32 36.20 5.31
CA THR A 186 -27.70 36.63 3.96
C THR A 186 -26.76 35.94 2.96
N GLN A 187 -27.32 35.43 1.87
CA GLN A 187 -26.54 34.80 0.80
C GLN A 187 -25.48 35.79 0.28
N PHE A 188 -24.20 35.40 0.31
CA PHE A 188 -23.12 36.20 -0.25
C PHE A 188 -22.80 35.71 -1.65
N ARG A 189 -22.70 36.67 -2.59
CA ARG A 189 -22.26 36.43 -3.96
C ARG A 189 -20.93 37.15 -4.16
N ALA A 190 -19.93 36.45 -4.68
CA ALA A 190 -18.74 37.09 -5.22
C ALA A 190 -19.10 37.59 -6.62
N ASP A 191 -18.82 38.85 -6.92
CA ASP A 191 -19.11 39.46 -8.21
C ASP A 191 -17.81 39.99 -8.80
N ASN A 192 -17.50 39.57 -10.03
CA ASN A 192 -16.29 39.95 -10.76
C ASN A 192 -16.62 40.84 -11.97
N HIS A 193 -17.49 41.82 -11.77
CA HIS A 193 -17.82 42.80 -12.80
C HIS A 193 -17.63 44.22 -12.28
N SER A 194 -17.05 45.06 -13.11
CA SER A 194 -17.01 46.50 -12.90
C SER A 194 -18.41 47.10 -13.08
N VAL A 195 -18.62 48.33 -12.62
CA VAL A 195 -19.88 49.08 -12.83
C VAL A 195 -20.25 49.18 -14.33
N LYS A 196 -19.26 49.02 -15.22
CA LYS A 196 -19.41 49.00 -16.69
C LYS A 196 -19.64 47.60 -17.30
N GLY A 197 -19.76 46.55 -16.49
CA GLY A 197 -19.97 45.16 -16.94
C GLY A 197 -18.71 44.43 -17.44
N GLU A 198 -17.54 45.07 -17.39
CA GLU A 198 -16.26 44.45 -17.74
C GLU A 198 -15.73 43.57 -16.60
N LYS A 199 -15.08 42.45 -16.95
CA LYS A 199 -14.44 41.57 -15.96
C LYS A 199 -13.29 42.31 -15.27
N VAL A 200 -13.29 42.32 -13.94
CA VAL A 200 -12.23 42.96 -13.15
C VAL A 200 -10.97 42.08 -13.14
N VAL A 201 -11.15 40.78 -12.94
CA VAL A 201 -10.12 39.75 -13.04
C VAL A 201 -10.40 38.88 -14.27
N LYS A 202 -9.41 38.77 -15.17
CA LYS A 202 -9.58 38.05 -16.45
C LYS A 202 -9.76 36.54 -16.28
N ASP A 203 -9.09 35.97 -15.28
CA ASP A 203 -9.06 34.52 -15.04
C ASP A 203 -10.27 34.02 -14.24
N LEU A 204 -11.11 34.93 -13.73
CA LEU A 204 -12.31 34.59 -12.98
C LEU A 204 -13.54 34.80 -13.87
N ASP A 205 -14.57 33.98 -13.67
CA ASP A 205 -15.87 34.21 -14.27
C ASP A 205 -16.64 35.32 -13.54
N TYR A 206 -17.80 35.70 -14.07
CA TYR A 206 -18.59 36.82 -13.54
C TYR A 206 -19.06 36.64 -12.09
N ASP A 207 -19.19 35.40 -11.65
CA ASP A 207 -19.52 34.99 -10.26
C ASP A 207 -18.29 34.92 -9.33
N GLY A 208 -17.12 35.34 -9.80
CA GLY A 208 -15.89 35.39 -9.01
C GLY A 208 -15.22 34.04 -8.77
N ILE A 209 -15.66 32.98 -9.45
CA ILE A 209 -15.05 31.64 -9.41
C ILE A 209 -14.11 31.49 -10.63
N PRO A 210 -12.95 30.83 -10.50
CA PRO A 210 -12.04 30.57 -11.63
C PRO A 210 -12.59 29.57 -12.65
#